data_AF-A0A536SMH9-F1
#
_entry.id   AF-A0A536SMH9-F1
#
_cell.length_a   1.000
_cell.length_b   1.000
_cell.length_c   1.000
_cell.angle_alpha   90.00
_cell.angle_beta   90.00
_cell.angle_gamma   90.00
#
_symmetry.space_group_name_H-M   'P 1'
#
loop_
_entity.id
_entity.type
_entity.pdbx_description
1 polymer ?
#
loop_
_entity_poly.entity_id
_entity_poly.type
_entity_poly.pdbx_seq_one_letter_code
_entity_poly.pdbx_strand_id
1 'polypeptide(L)'
;AVYRRLEARGEIRGGRFVSGFGGEQFALADAVGRLRAVRKQDKNGELVALSGADPLNLVGIVTPETRVAAVTPNRVLFRDGLAIAALEGGELRRLAASELDDDTLKTLFWRRSSALGFTPRGLSEAGRKRLLERKVRVPLPG
;
A
#
# COMPACT_ATOMS: atom_id res chain seq x y z
N ALA A 1 -19.36 5.66 -26.91
CA ALA A 1 -19.50 7.08 -27.36
C ALA A 1 -19.25 8.11 -26.24
N VAL A 2 -19.54 7.81 -24.97
CA VAL A 2 -19.38 8.77 -23.85
C VAL A 2 -17.90 9.11 -23.55
N TYR A 3 -17.04 8.11 -23.34
CA TYR A 3 -15.62 8.36 -23.02
C TYR A 3 -14.86 9.05 -24.16
N ARG A 4 -15.09 8.68 -25.42
CA ARG A 4 -14.54 9.39 -26.59
C ARG A 4 -14.92 10.87 -26.64
N ARG A 5 -16.14 11.23 -26.24
CA ARG A 5 -16.59 12.64 -26.17
C ARG A 5 -15.93 13.37 -25.00
N LEU A 6 -15.82 12.74 -23.84
CA LEU A 6 -15.12 13.29 -22.68
C LEU A 6 -13.63 13.53 -22.99
N GLU A 7 -13.01 12.60 -23.72
CA GLU A 7 -11.63 12.72 -24.17
C GLU A 7 -11.46 13.85 -25.20
N ALA A 8 -12.36 13.95 -26.19
CA ALA A 8 -12.35 15.04 -27.16
C ALA A 8 -12.52 16.43 -26.51
N ARG A 9 -13.20 16.51 -25.36
CA ARG A 9 -13.31 17.72 -24.54
C ARG A 9 -12.13 17.93 -23.58
N GLY A 10 -11.20 16.98 -23.49
CA GLY A 10 -10.03 17.05 -22.62
C GLY A 10 -10.28 16.77 -21.14
N GLU A 11 -11.50 16.36 -20.76
CA GLU A 11 -11.85 16.05 -19.36
C GLU A 11 -11.16 14.77 -18.85
N ILE A 12 -10.97 13.82 -19.77
CA ILE A 12 -10.26 12.57 -19.51
C ILE A 12 -9.16 12.36 -20.55
N ARG A 13 -8.26 11.42 -20.26
CA ARG A 13 -7.24 10.92 -21.18
C ARG A 13 -7.50 9.45 -21.43
N GLY A 14 -7.61 9.06 -22.69
CA GLY A 14 -7.52 7.66 -23.13
C GLY A 14 -6.06 7.24 -23.28
N GLY A 15 -5.79 5.95 -23.11
CA GLY A 15 -4.46 5.40 -23.36
C GLY A 15 -4.20 4.08 -22.65
N ARG A 16 -2.92 3.83 -22.36
CA ARG A 16 -2.42 2.69 -21.57
C ARG A 16 -1.57 3.22 -20.43
N PHE A 17 -2.15 3.27 -19.23
CA PHE A 17 -1.51 3.81 -18.03
C PHE A 17 -0.93 2.71 -17.14
N VAL A 18 -1.59 1.55 -17.09
CA VAL A 18 -1.20 0.38 -16.30
C VAL A 18 -0.78 -0.76 -17.23
N SER A 19 0.42 -1.29 -17.03
CA SER A 19 0.95 -2.46 -17.73
C SER A 19 0.21 -3.74 -17.36
N GLY A 20 0.16 -4.72 -18.26
CA GLY A 20 -0.47 -6.02 -17.99
C GLY A 20 -2.01 -6.02 -18.08
N PHE A 21 -2.64 -4.84 -18.16
CA PHE A 21 -4.07 -4.70 -18.41
C PHE A 21 -4.38 -4.48 -19.90
N GLY A 22 -5.30 -5.29 -20.43
CA GLY A 22 -5.86 -5.10 -21.76
C GLY A 22 -6.92 -3.99 -21.81
N GLY A 23 -7.32 -3.63 -23.02
CA GLY A 23 -8.37 -2.63 -23.26
C GLY A 23 -7.88 -1.17 -23.24
N GLU A 24 -8.78 -0.28 -23.65
CA GLU A 24 -8.57 1.17 -23.58
C GLU A 24 -8.81 1.65 -22.14
N GLN A 25 -7.84 2.34 -21.56
CA GLN A 25 -7.92 2.87 -20.20
C GLN A 25 -8.21 4.36 -20.24
N PHE A 26 -8.97 4.83 -19.26
CA PHE A 26 -9.32 6.24 -19.13
C PHE A 26 -9.02 6.74 -17.72
N ALA A 27 -8.48 7.95 -17.62
CA ALA A 27 -8.25 8.62 -16.36
C ALA A 27 -8.58 10.11 -16.49
N LEU A 28 -8.93 10.76 -15.38
CA LEU A 28 -8.99 12.22 -15.32
C LEU A 28 -7.64 12.80 -15.76
N ALA A 29 -7.68 13.90 -16.51
CA ALA A 29 -6.45 14.52 -17.03
C ALA A 29 -5.42 14.80 -15.92
N ASP A 30 -5.87 15.31 -14.78
CA ASP A 30 -5.02 15.61 -13.62
C ASP A 30 -4.49 14.37 -12.92
N ALA A 31 -5.22 13.24 -12.94
CA ALA A 31 -4.80 12.01 -12.27
C ALA A 31 -3.53 11.45 -12.92
N VAL A 32 -3.43 11.49 -14.25
CA VAL A 32 -2.23 11.05 -14.98
C VAL A 32 -1.02 11.94 -14.61
N GLY A 33 -1.23 13.25 -14.52
CA GLY A 33 -0.20 14.20 -14.09
C GLY A 33 0.30 13.90 -12.68
N ARG A 34 -0.61 13.69 -11.73
CA ARG A 34 -0.29 13.36 -10.34
C ARG A 34 0.49 12.05 -10.21
N LEU A 35 0.08 11.00 -10.91
CA LEU A 35 0.79 9.72 -10.90
C LEU A 35 2.21 9.85 -11.47
N ARG A 36 2.39 10.63 -12.54
CA ARG A 36 3.73 10.92 -13.10
C ARG A 36 4.59 11.74 -12.14
N ALA A 37 3.99 12.65 -11.37
CA ALA A 37 4.70 13.43 -10.36
C ALA A 37 5.18 12.53 -9.21
N VAL A 38 4.31 11.66 -8.68
CA VAL A 38 4.68 10.67 -7.64
C VAL A 38 5.81 9.77 -8.13
N ARG A 39 5.76 9.29 -9.37
CA ARG A 39 6.85 8.46 -9.97
C ARG A 39 8.21 9.16 -10.00
N LYS A 40 8.23 10.50 -10.05
CA LYS A 40 9.47 11.30 -10.06
C LYS A 40 9.97 11.65 -8.66
N GLN A 41 9.19 11.41 -7.61
CA GLN A 41 9.63 11.66 -6.25
C GLN A 41 10.73 10.68 -5.85
N ASP A 42 11.66 11.16 -5.02
CA ASP A 42 12.67 10.29 -4.45
C ASP A 42 12.01 9.28 -3.51
N LYS A 43 12.44 8.02 -3.64
CA LYS A 43 12.05 6.96 -2.73
C LYS A 43 12.67 7.23 -1.37
N ASN A 44 11.83 7.24 -0.33
CA ASN A 44 12.26 7.53 1.04
C ASN A 44 12.13 6.30 1.96
N GLY A 45 11.79 5.13 1.41
CA GLY A 45 11.60 3.90 2.17
C GLY A 45 10.27 3.86 2.91
N GLU A 46 9.25 4.61 2.47
CA GLU A 46 7.97 4.65 3.15
C GLU A 46 7.31 3.27 3.18
N LEU A 47 6.92 2.85 4.37
CA LEU A 47 6.27 1.56 4.61
C LEU A 47 4.76 1.74 4.83
N VAL A 48 3.97 0.99 4.06
CA VAL A 48 2.50 1.01 4.15
C VAL A 48 1.98 -0.42 4.26
N ALA A 49 1.32 -0.73 5.37
CA ALA A 49 0.60 -1.99 5.54
C ALA A 49 -0.88 -1.81 5.16
N LEU A 50 -1.36 -2.64 4.25
CA LEU A 50 -2.76 -2.71 3.85
C LEU A 50 -3.40 -4.00 4.33
N SER A 51 -4.71 -3.95 4.59
CA SER A 51 -5.52 -5.17 4.71
C SER A 51 -5.57 -5.89 3.36
N GLY A 52 -5.62 -7.23 3.37
CA GLY A 52 -5.88 -8.00 2.16
C GLY A 52 -7.23 -7.63 1.54
N ALA A 53 -8.23 -7.30 2.36
CA ALA A 53 -9.55 -6.84 1.92
C ALA A 53 -9.61 -5.37 1.49
N ASP A 54 -8.50 -4.63 1.57
CA ASP A 54 -8.45 -3.24 1.09
C ASP A 54 -8.59 -3.19 -0.44
N PRO A 55 -9.42 -2.30 -1.03
CA PRO A 55 -9.52 -2.15 -2.49
C PRO A 55 -8.20 -1.83 -3.20
N LEU A 56 -7.22 -1.27 -2.48
CA LEU A 56 -5.87 -1.00 -2.97
C LEU A 56 -4.95 -2.22 -2.92
N ASN A 57 -5.41 -3.39 -2.46
CA ASN A 57 -4.71 -4.65 -2.65
C ASN A 57 -4.77 -5.09 -4.12
N LEU A 58 -3.85 -4.52 -4.91
CA LEU A 58 -3.71 -4.81 -6.34
C LEU A 58 -2.60 -5.83 -6.64
N VAL A 59 -2.07 -6.52 -5.62
CA VAL A 59 -1.02 -7.53 -5.80
C VAL A 59 -1.54 -8.67 -6.65
N GLY A 60 -0.81 -9.03 -7.70
CA GLY A 60 -1.21 -10.02 -8.70
C GLY A 60 -2.40 -9.63 -9.56
N ILE A 61 -2.79 -8.34 -9.51
CA ILE A 61 -3.74 -7.73 -10.44
C ILE A 61 -2.94 -6.85 -11.40
N VAL A 62 -2.29 -5.80 -10.89
CA VAL A 62 -1.48 -4.86 -11.69
C VAL A 62 0.03 -5.14 -11.58
N THR A 63 0.41 -6.09 -10.73
CA THR A 63 1.78 -6.46 -10.42
C THR A 63 2.03 -7.93 -10.80
N PRO A 64 3.28 -8.35 -11.06
CA PRO A 64 3.57 -9.69 -11.59
C PRO A 64 3.51 -10.82 -10.55
N GLU A 65 3.46 -10.51 -9.26
CA GLU A 65 3.47 -11.50 -8.19
C GLU A 65 2.15 -12.28 -8.12
N THR A 66 2.16 -13.47 -7.50
CA THR A 66 0.92 -14.21 -7.23
C THR A 66 -0.02 -13.39 -6.33
N ARG A 67 -1.29 -13.33 -6.73
CA ARG A 67 -2.35 -12.57 -6.05
C ARG A 67 -2.40 -12.89 -4.55
N VAL A 68 -2.45 -11.84 -3.73
CA VAL A 68 -2.76 -11.96 -2.30
C VAL A 68 -4.26 -12.03 -2.13
N ALA A 69 -4.75 -13.05 -1.43
CA ALA A 69 -6.20 -13.24 -1.28
C ALA A 69 -6.84 -12.04 -0.55
N ALA A 70 -7.98 -11.57 -1.09
CA ALA A 70 -8.67 -10.38 -0.62
C ALA A 70 -9.56 -10.66 0.61
N VAL A 71 -8.95 -11.12 1.70
CA VAL A 71 -9.62 -11.46 2.95
C VAL A 71 -9.08 -10.62 4.10
N THR A 72 -9.95 -10.25 5.03
CA THR A 72 -9.65 -9.32 6.14
C THR A 72 -8.45 -9.69 7.01
N PRO A 73 -8.20 -10.98 7.32
CA PRO A 73 -7.04 -11.37 8.12
C PRO A 73 -5.71 -11.15 7.41
N ASN A 74 -5.71 -11.15 6.08
CA ASN A 74 -4.48 -11.00 5.31
C ASN A 74 -3.95 -9.57 5.38
N ARG A 75 -2.65 -9.41 5.16
CA ARG A 75 -1.99 -8.11 5.08
C ARG A 75 -1.00 -8.08 3.92
N VAL A 76 -0.77 -6.90 3.36
CA VAL A 76 0.29 -6.64 2.38
C VAL A 76 1.12 -5.47 2.87
N LEU A 77 2.45 -5.62 2.87
CA LEU A 77 3.40 -4.57 3.21
C LEU A 77 4.03 -4.05 1.93
N PHE A 78 3.88 -2.76 1.71
CA PHE A 78 4.49 -2.01 0.62
C PHE A 78 5.66 -1.18 1.13
N ARG A 79 6.69 -1.05 0.30
CA ARG A 79 7.75 -0.06 0.44
C ARG A 79 7.83 0.80 -0.81
N ASP A 80 7.62 2.10 -0.67
CA ASP A 80 7.59 3.05 -1.80
C ASP A 80 6.68 2.57 -2.96
N GLY A 81 5.55 1.95 -2.62
CA GLY A 81 4.59 1.38 -3.57
C GLY A 81 4.93 0.00 -4.13
N LEU A 82 6.09 -0.59 -3.81
CA LEU A 82 6.43 -1.98 -4.15
C LEU A 82 5.97 -2.93 -3.04
N ALA A 83 5.20 -3.97 -3.37
CA ALA A 83 4.82 -5.00 -2.40
C ALA A 83 6.06 -5.84 -2.03
N ILE A 84 6.47 -5.84 -0.77
CA ILE A 84 7.66 -6.57 -0.31
C ILE A 84 7.32 -7.85 0.46
N ALA A 85 6.15 -7.89 1.13
CA ALA A 85 5.70 -9.07 1.86
C ALA A 85 4.17 -9.10 2.00
N ALA A 86 3.63 -10.30 2.22
CA ALA A 86 2.25 -10.54 2.61
C ALA A 86 2.17 -11.43 3.85
N LEU A 87 1.11 -11.27 4.64
CA LEU A 87 0.71 -12.19 5.69
C LEU A 87 -0.57 -12.87 5.21
N GLU A 88 -0.51 -14.17 4.92
CA GLU A 88 -1.65 -14.95 4.40
C GLU A 88 -1.90 -16.14 5.31
N GLY A 89 -3.09 -16.22 5.92
CA GLY A 89 -3.39 -17.30 6.86
C GLY A 89 -2.48 -17.36 8.10
N GLY A 90 -1.79 -16.26 8.44
CA GLY A 90 -0.80 -16.20 9.52
C GLY A 90 0.64 -16.45 9.07
N GLU A 91 0.85 -16.90 7.83
CA GLU A 91 2.17 -17.18 7.28
C GLU A 91 2.75 -15.99 6.52
N LEU A 92 4.04 -15.74 6.74
CA LEU A 92 4.77 -14.70 6.02
C LEU A 92 5.16 -15.21 4.63
N ARG A 93 4.77 -14.44 3.60
CA ARG A 93 5.22 -14.65 2.22
C ARG A 93 6.02 -13.44 1.74
N ARG A 94 7.27 -13.63 1.36
CA ARG A 94 8.08 -12.58 0.70
C ARG A 94 7.62 -12.42 -0.75
N LEU A 95 7.40 -11.17 -1.17
CA LEU A 95 6.95 -10.80 -2.51
C LEU A 95 8.09 -10.22 -3.35
N ALA A 96 9.05 -9.56 -2.71
CA ALA A 96 10.23 -9.01 -3.35
C ALA A 96 11.45 -9.10 -2.41
N ALA A 97 12.63 -8.88 -2.97
CA ALA A 97 13.86 -8.77 -2.18
C ALA A 97 13.76 -7.57 -1.23
N SER A 98 14.09 -7.79 0.03
CA SER A 98 14.21 -6.76 1.06
C SER A 98 15.26 -7.18 2.07
N GLU A 99 16.00 -6.18 2.56
CA GLU A 99 16.97 -6.25 3.64
C GLU A 99 16.34 -6.47 5.02
N LEU A 100 15.02 -6.31 5.15
CA LEU A 100 14.31 -6.53 6.41
C LEU A 100 14.22 -8.04 6.69
N ASP A 101 14.50 -8.45 7.92
CA ASP A 101 14.30 -9.82 8.38
C ASP A 101 12.82 -10.16 8.60
N ASP A 102 12.52 -11.46 8.76
CA ASP A 102 11.15 -11.95 8.85
C ASP A 102 10.41 -11.44 10.09
N ASP A 103 11.10 -11.27 11.21
CA ASP A 103 10.50 -10.80 12.47
C ASP A 103 10.14 -9.31 12.39
N THR A 104 11.00 -8.51 11.75
CA THR A 104 10.74 -7.11 11.46
C THR A 104 9.54 -6.98 10.51
N LEU A 105 9.48 -7.79 9.44
CA LEU A 105 8.34 -7.79 8.51
C LEU A 105 7.03 -8.14 9.22
N LYS A 106 7.02 -9.18 10.06
CA LYS A 106 5.85 -9.59 10.87
C LYS A 106 5.37 -8.45 11.76
N THR A 107 6.30 -7.72 12.38
CA THR A 107 5.99 -6.57 13.24
C THR A 107 5.37 -5.40 12.45
N LEU A 108 5.89 -5.14 11.25
CA LEU A 108 5.49 -3.99 10.43
C LEU A 108 4.06 -4.08 9.90
N PHE A 109 3.49 -5.26 9.71
CA PHE A 109 2.08 -5.39 9.27
C PHE A 109 1.07 -4.76 10.21
N TRP A 110 1.41 -4.66 11.50
CA TRP A 110 0.56 -4.11 12.55
C TRP A 110 0.93 -2.67 12.91
N ARG A 111 2.02 -2.16 12.32
CA ARG A 111 2.40 -0.76 12.43
C ARG A 111 1.55 0.04 11.44
N ARG A 112 0.63 0.85 11.97
CA ARG A 112 -0.16 1.78 11.16
C ARG A 112 0.81 2.66 10.35
N SER A 113 0.55 2.80 9.05
CA SER A 113 1.32 3.66 8.16
C SER A 113 1.44 5.06 8.77
N SER A 114 2.67 5.55 8.86
CA SER A 114 2.96 6.94 9.22
C SER A 114 2.54 7.93 8.11
N ALA A 115 2.17 7.41 6.94
CA ALA A 115 1.81 8.11 5.71
C ALA A 115 0.62 9.08 5.83
N LEU A 116 -0.20 8.96 6.89
CA LEU A 116 -1.27 9.90 7.19
C LEU A 116 -1.11 10.44 8.61
N GLY A 117 -0.08 11.27 8.83
CA GLY A 117 -0.10 12.36 9.80
C GLY A 117 -0.74 12.11 11.18
N PHE A 118 -0.58 10.93 11.79
CA PHE A 118 -1.03 10.74 13.17
C PHE A 118 0.07 11.18 14.14
N THR A 119 0.16 12.49 14.34
CA THR A 119 0.64 13.03 15.61
C THR A 119 -0.60 13.22 16.50
N PRO A 120 -0.76 12.47 17.60
CA PRO A 120 -1.82 12.80 18.55
C PRO A 120 -1.49 14.17 19.14
N ARG A 121 -2.20 15.23 18.72
CA ARG A 121 -2.11 16.53 19.36
C ARG A 121 -2.57 16.39 20.81
N GLY A 122 -1.73 16.82 21.76
CA GLY A 122 -2.08 16.93 23.18
C GLY A 122 -1.54 15.84 24.13
N LEU A 123 -0.73 14.88 23.68
CA LEU A 123 -0.10 13.91 24.60
C LEU A 123 1.27 14.42 25.07
N SER A 124 1.39 14.65 26.40
CA SER A 124 2.68 14.83 27.07
C SER A 124 3.60 13.63 26.83
N GLU A 125 4.91 13.79 27.02
CA GLU A 125 5.88 12.69 26.82
C GLU A 125 5.53 11.44 27.62
N ALA A 126 4.97 11.58 28.82
CA ALA A 126 4.47 10.47 29.62
C ALA A 126 3.27 9.74 28.96
N GLY A 127 2.43 10.46 28.22
CA GLY A 127 1.36 9.89 27.41
C GLY A 127 1.88 9.11 26.19
N ARG A 128 2.99 9.56 25.58
CA ARG A 128 3.68 8.84 24.50
C ARG A 128 4.24 7.52 25.00
N LYS A 129 4.92 7.53 26.15
CA LYS A 129 5.53 6.36 26.77
C LYS A 129 4.48 5.29 27.13
N ARG A 130 3.35 5.70 27.72
CA ARG A 130 2.23 4.79 28.05
C ARG A 130 1.55 4.16 26.83
N LEU A 131 1.45 4.89 25.72
CA LEU A 131 0.86 4.37 24.48
C LEU A 131 1.78 3.33 23.81
N LEU A 132 3.10 3.56 23.89
CA LEU A 132 4.11 2.61 23.45
C LEU A 132 4.10 1.35 24.32
N GLU A 133 4.00 1.49 25.64
CA GLU A 133 3.94 0.35 26.58
C GLU A 133 2.65 -0.49 26.45
N ARG A 134 1.50 0.12 26.10
CA ARG A 134 0.24 -0.62 25.86
C ARG A 134 0.19 -1.36 24.53
N LYS A 135 0.95 -0.93 23.51
CA LYS A 135 1.04 -1.62 22.21
C LYS A 135 1.90 -2.90 22.25
N VAL A 136 2.60 -3.15 23.36
CA VAL A 136 3.50 -4.31 23.54
C VAL A 136 2.77 -5.61 23.88
N ARG A 137 1.45 -5.59 24.14
CA ARG A 137 0.72 -6.82 24.47
C ARG A 137 -0.08 -7.35 23.29
N VAL A 138 0.62 -7.86 22.29
CA VAL A 138 0.15 -9.05 21.56
C VAL A 138 1.06 -10.17 22.03
N PRO A 139 0.55 -11.22 22.71
CA PRO A 139 1.40 -12.31 23.14
C PRO A 139 1.92 -13.03 21.89
N LEU A 140 3.23 -13.29 21.86
CA LEU A 140 3.82 -14.28 20.96
C LEU A 140 3.21 -15.64 21.33
N PRO A 141 2.75 -16.47 20.37
CA PRO A 141 2.49 -17.87 20.67
C PRO A 141 3.81 -18.53 21.09
N GLY A 142 3.74 -19.35 22.14
CA GLY A 142 4.89 -19.90 22.87
C GLY A 142 5.76 -20.88 22.10
#